data_AF-A0A1G2WKT8-F1
#
_entry.id   AF-A0A1G2WKT8-F1
#
_cell.length_a   1.000
_cell.length_b   1.000
_cell.length_c   1.000
_cell.angle_alpha   90.00
_cell.angle_beta   90.00
_cell.angle_gamma   90.00
#
_symmetry.space_group_name_H-M   'P 1'
#
loop_
_entity.id
_entity.type
_entity.pdbx_description
1 polymer ?
#
loop_
_entity_poly.entity_id
_entity_poly.type
_entity_poly.pdbx_seq_one_letter_code
_entity_poly.pdbx_strand_id
1 'polypeptide(L)'
;MLDSLPKDNELLTNIQARWSELAELLEKINSHWVYEDQVYRFYHQSFKVYALQTETKRIVEALRSVAPSGTTFSPMFEEIYQAGASGKQFEIKHNKRWTVHTRVFLEAFFHAKFFLEMAVKYGKELRASPTTLPSGWAALLCLYNLR
;
A
#
# COMPACT_ATOMS: atom_id res chain seq x y z
N MET A 1 -6.90 -9.45 -23.59
CA MET A 1 -6.44 -10.59 -22.76
C MET A 1 -5.05 -11.12 -23.15
N LEU A 2 -4.56 -10.89 -24.38
CA LEU A 2 -3.17 -11.21 -24.78
C LEU A 2 -2.15 -10.11 -24.41
N ASP A 3 -2.60 -8.85 -24.26
CA ASP A 3 -1.72 -7.71 -23.94
C ASP A 3 -1.31 -7.62 -22.45
N SER A 4 -1.90 -8.41 -21.54
CA SER A 4 -1.57 -8.35 -20.11
C SER A 4 -0.30 -9.13 -19.74
N LEU A 5 0.00 -10.23 -20.44
CA LEU A 5 1.16 -11.09 -20.15
C LEU A 5 2.51 -10.33 -20.18
N PRO A 6 2.77 -9.41 -21.14
CA PRO A 6 3.97 -8.58 -21.10
C PRO A 6 4.03 -7.67 -19.86
N LYS A 7 2.90 -7.09 -19.44
CA LYS A 7 2.83 -6.16 -18.30
C LYS A 7 2.89 -6.85 -16.96
N ASP A 8 2.32 -8.05 -16.84
CA ASP A 8 2.44 -8.90 -15.65
C ASP A 8 3.92 -9.26 -15.40
N ASN A 9 4.65 -9.62 -16.46
CA ASN A 9 6.08 -9.93 -16.39
C ASN A 9 6.93 -8.68 -16.10
N GLU A 10 6.58 -7.53 -16.68
CA GLU A 10 7.23 -6.25 -16.39
C GLU A 10 7.07 -5.89 -14.89
N LEU A 11 5.86 -6.03 -14.34
CA LEU A 11 5.60 -5.81 -12.91
C LEU A 11 6.48 -6.71 -12.04
N LEU A 12 6.50 -8.01 -12.33
CA LEU A 12 7.29 -8.96 -11.55
C LEU A 12 8.78 -8.63 -11.62
N THR A 13 9.29 -8.30 -12.81
CA THR A 13 10.69 -7.90 -13.02
C THR A 13 11.04 -6.65 -12.21
N ASN A 14 10.17 -5.63 -12.24
CA ASN A 14 10.38 -4.40 -11.49
C ASN A 14 10.37 -4.64 -9.97
N ILE A 15 9.45 -5.46 -9.48
CA ILE A 15 9.38 -5.85 -8.06
C ILE A 15 10.66 -6.59 -7.66
N GLN A 16 11.11 -7.56 -8.47
CA GLN A 16 12.32 -8.33 -8.18
C GLN A 16 13.57 -7.44 -8.15
N ALA A 17 13.68 -6.49 -9.07
CA ALA A 17 14.80 -5.54 -9.13
C ALA A 17 14.91 -4.65 -7.88
N ARG A 18 13.77 -4.34 -7.24
CA ARG A 18 13.69 -3.50 -6.02
C ARG A 18 13.35 -4.30 -4.77
N TRP A 19 13.42 -5.63 -4.82
CA TRP A 19 12.86 -6.48 -3.77
C TRP A 19 13.43 -6.17 -2.38
N SER A 20 14.75 -5.98 -2.28
CA SER A 20 15.40 -5.67 -1.01
C SER A 20 14.90 -4.36 -0.40
N GLU A 21 14.69 -3.31 -1.22
CA GLU A 21 14.16 -2.02 -0.78
C GLU A 21 12.72 -2.16 -0.25
N LEU A 22 11.88 -2.93 -0.96
CA LEU A 22 10.51 -3.21 -0.54
C LEU A 22 10.46 -4.01 0.75
N ALA A 23 11.34 -5.00 0.91
CA ALA A 23 11.42 -5.84 2.10
C ALA A 23 11.87 -5.03 3.33
N GLU A 24 12.88 -4.18 3.19
CA GLU A 24 13.33 -3.28 4.26
C GLU A 24 12.23 -2.27 4.64
N LEU A 25 11.53 -1.72 3.64
CA LEU A 25 10.38 -0.86 3.90
C LEU A 25 9.30 -1.62 4.70
N LEU A 26 8.96 -2.84 4.28
CA LEU A 26 7.95 -3.65 4.97
C LEU A 26 8.35 -3.96 6.41
N GLU A 27 9.62 -4.28 6.67
CA GLU A 27 10.14 -4.48 8.02
C GLU A 27 9.96 -3.22 8.89
N LYS A 28 10.32 -2.05 8.35
CA LYS A 28 10.11 -0.77 9.04
C LYS A 28 8.63 -0.49 9.31
N ILE A 29 7.76 -0.74 8.33
CA ILE A 29 6.31 -0.56 8.47
C ILE A 29 5.72 -1.49 9.53
N ASN A 30 6.26 -2.71 9.69
CA ASN A 30 5.87 -3.66 10.72
C ASN A 30 6.47 -3.38 12.11
N SER A 31 7.32 -2.36 12.25
CA SER A 31 7.94 -2.03 13.54
C SER A 31 6.92 -1.57 14.58
N HIS A 32 7.31 -1.70 15.85
CA HIS A 32 6.55 -1.18 16.99
C HIS A 32 6.11 0.28 16.80
N TRP A 33 6.97 1.15 16.27
CA TRP A 33 6.69 2.59 16.15
C TRP A 33 5.71 2.95 15.04
N VAL A 34 5.65 2.15 13.96
CA VAL A 34 4.76 2.41 12.83
C VAL A 34 3.48 1.61 12.95
N TYR A 35 3.57 0.31 13.19
CA TYR A 35 2.38 -0.55 13.24
C TYR A 35 1.68 -0.45 14.58
N GLU A 36 2.37 -0.85 15.65
CA GLU A 36 1.74 -1.01 16.96
C GLU A 36 1.33 0.34 17.58
N ASP A 37 2.28 1.29 17.68
CA ASP A 37 2.00 2.60 18.27
C ASP A 37 0.90 3.30 17.48
N GLN A 38 1.02 3.47 16.16
CA GLN A 38 0.05 4.27 15.40
C GLN A 38 -1.36 3.68 15.40
N VAL A 39 -1.49 2.35 15.28
CA VAL A 39 -2.80 1.68 15.36
C VAL A 39 -3.39 1.84 16.76
N TYR A 40 -2.59 1.70 17.82
CA TYR A 40 -3.04 1.99 19.18
C TYR A 40 -3.44 3.46 19.37
N ARG A 41 -2.72 4.42 18.77
CA ARG A 41 -3.02 5.86 18.85
C ARG A 41 -4.39 6.21 18.30
N PHE A 42 -4.91 5.43 17.35
CA PHE A 42 -6.30 5.54 16.92
C PHE A 42 -7.26 5.29 18.08
N TYR A 43 -7.12 4.18 18.82
CA TYR A 43 -8.00 3.83 19.94
C TYR A 43 -7.81 4.76 21.14
N HIS A 44 -6.58 5.20 21.38
CA HIS A 44 -6.26 6.17 22.43
C HIS A 44 -6.70 7.61 22.06
N GLN A 45 -7.23 7.86 20.86
CA GLN A 45 -7.58 9.19 20.36
C GLN A 45 -6.43 10.20 20.39
N SER A 46 -5.22 9.74 20.06
CA SER A 46 -4.05 10.59 19.99
C SER A 46 -3.84 11.12 18.58
N PHE A 47 -3.57 12.42 18.45
CA PHE A 47 -3.24 13.07 17.18
C PHE A 47 -2.06 12.42 16.43
N LYS A 48 -1.24 11.60 17.11
CA LYS A 48 -0.14 10.86 16.49
C LYS A 48 -0.60 9.96 15.35
N VAL A 49 -1.84 9.43 15.37
CA VAL A 49 -2.39 8.61 14.27
C VAL A 49 -2.32 9.28 12.89
N TYR A 50 -2.26 10.62 12.85
CA TYR A 50 -2.11 11.38 11.60
C TYR A 50 -0.77 11.12 10.91
N ALA A 51 0.24 10.62 11.63
CA ALA A 51 1.53 10.24 11.07
C ALA A 51 1.43 9.07 10.07
N LEU A 52 0.37 8.24 10.15
CA LEU A 52 0.12 7.19 9.16
C LEU A 52 -0.03 7.74 7.73
N GLN A 53 -0.41 9.00 7.56
CA GLN A 53 -0.44 9.63 6.24
C GLN A 53 0.94 9.61 5.58
N THR A 54 2.00 9.87 6.34
CA THR A 54 3.39 9.88 5.85
C THR A 54 3.84 8.46 5.50
N GLU A 55 3.53 7.48 6.36
CA GLU A 55 3.92 6.09 6.12
C GLU A 55 3.15 5.49 4.92
N THR A 56 1.86 5.79 4.79
CA THR A 56 1.06 5.42 3.61
C THR A 56 1.64 6.00 2.33
N LYS A 57 2.05 7.28 2.32
CA LYS A 57 2.70 7.90 1.15
C LYS A 57 3.98 7.19 0.76
N ARG A 58 4.82 6.82 1.74
CA ARG A 58 6.07 6.10 1.51
C ARG A 58 5.82 4.73 0.89
N ILE A 59 4.80 4.00 1.36
CA ILE A 59 4.40 2.73 0.76
C ILE A 59 3.90 2.92 -0.68
N VAL A 60 3.01 3.89 -0.91
CA VAL A 60 2.44 4.17 -2.24
C VAL A 60 3.53 4.59 -3.23
N GLU A 61 4.49 5.40 -2.81
CA GLU A 61 5.63 5.79 -3.64
C GLU A 61 6.49 4.58 -4.03
N ALA A 62 6.77 3.68 -3.08
CA ALA A 62 7.48 2.43 -3.36
C ALA A 62 6.71 1.55 -4.36
N LEU A 63 5.39 1.41 -4.18
CA LEU A 63 4.53 0.66 -5.12
C LEU A 63 4.48 1.31 -6.51
N ARG A 64 4.48 2.64 -6.60
CA ARG A 64 4.54 3.35 -7.89
C ARG A 64 5.89 3.16 -8.58
N SER A 65 6.98 3.06 -7.81
CA SER A 65 8.33 2.88 -8.35
C SER A 65 8.55 1.55 -9.09
N VAL A 66 7.67 0.56 -8.86
CA VAL A 66 7.68 -0.75 -9.54
C VAL A 66 6.58 -0.89 -10.60
N ALA A 67 5.78 0.16 -10.84
CA ALA A 67 4.69 0.11 -11.79
C ALA A 67 5.18 -0.22 -13.21
N PRO A 68 4.49 -1.10 -13.96
CA PRO A 68 4.75 -1.29 -15.37
C PRO A 68 4.49 0.00 -16.14
N SER A 69 5.26 0.22 -17.20
CA SER A 69 5.19 1.43 -18.00
C SER A 69 3.78 1.68 -18.55
N GLY A 70 3.27 2.89 -18.40
CA GLY A 70 1.94 3.27 -18.91
C GLY A 70 0.75 2.73 -18.12
N THR A 71 0.97 2.15 -16.94
CA THR A 71 -0.11 1.74 -16.04
C THR A 71 -0.47 2.85 -15.05
N THR A 72 -1.69 2.76 -14.51
CA THR A 72 -2.19 3.62 -13.45
C THR A 72 -2.71 2.76 -12.31
N PHE A 73 -2.77 3.34 -11.11
CA PHE A 73 -3.37 2.63 -9.99
C PHE A 73 -4.88 2.47 -10.16
N SER A 74 -5.43 1.43 -9.54
CA SER A 74 -6.87 1.18 -9.45
C SER A 74 -7.59 2.42 -8.92
N PRO A 75 -8.65 2.91 -9.59
CA PRO A 75 -9.40 4.08 -9.11
C PRO A 75 -9.92 3.90 -7.68
N MET A 76 -10.30 2.68 -7.30
CA MET A 76 -10.77 2.35 -5.95
C MET A 76 -9.65 2.52 -4.91
N PHE A 77 -8.45 2.03 -5.22
CA PHE A 77 -7.31 2.24 -4.32
C PHE A 77 -6.92 3.71 -4.23
N GLU A 78 -7.02 4.44 -5.34
CA GLU A 78 -6.68 5.86 -5.37
C GLU A 78 -7.65 6.71 -4.54
N GLU A 79 -8.95 6.37 -4.55
CA GLU A 79 -9.93 6.97 -3.66
C GLU A 79 -9.55 6.78 -2.17
N ILE A 80 -9.24 5.53 -1.79
CA ILE A 80 -8.82 5.17 -0.43
C ILE A 80 -7.55 5.95 -0.05
N TYR A 81 -6.54 5.96 -0.93
CA TYR A 81 -5.28 6.65 -0.71
C TYR A 81 -5.48 8.16 -0.53
N GLN A 82 -6.27 8.81 -1.37
CA GLN A 82 -6.53 10.25 -1.26
C GLN A 82 -7.28 10.58 0.04
N ALA A 83 -8.24 9.76 0.45
CA ALA A 83 -8.96 9.94 1.71
C ALA A 83 -8.03 9.81 2.92
N GLY A 84 -7.14 8.81 2.91
CA GLY A 84 -6.30 8.46 4.05
C GLY A 84 -4.91 9.08 4.09
N ALA A 85 -4.45 9.73 3.03
CA ALA A 85 -3.10 10.33 2.96
C ALA A 85 -3.07 11.72 2.29
N SER A 86 -4.17 12.48 2.38
CA SER A 86 -4.29 13.84 1.83
C SER A 86 -3.36 14.89 2.46
N GLY A 87 -2.71 14.59 3.59
CA GLY A 87 -1.96 15.60 4.37
C GLY A 87 -2.87 16.43 5.29
N LYS A 88 -4.02 15.88 5.67
CA LYS A 88 -4.96 16.48 6.61
C LYS A 88 -4.25 16.80 7.92
N GLN A 89 -4.46 18.01 8.42
CA GLN A 89 -3.90 18.46 9.69
C GLN A 89 -4.85 18.13 10.84
N PHE A 90 -4.28 17.92 12.03
CA PHE A 90 -5.08 17.73 13.23
C PHE A 90 -5.76 19.03 13.64
N GLU A 91 -7.02 18.91 14.06
CA GLU A 91 -7.77 19.99 14.67
C GLU A 91 -8.44 19.45 15.93
N ILE A 92 -8.47 20.24 17.01
CA ILE A 92 -9.07 19.83 18.30
C ILE A 92 -10.52 19.39 18.12
N LYS A 93 -11.27 20.00 17.18
CA LYS A 93 -12.66 19.63 16.87
C LYS A 93 -12.82 18.18 16.38
N HIS A 94 -11.76 17.58 15.82
CA HIS A 94 -11.79 16.20 15.35
C HIS A 94 -12.03 15.21 16.48
N ASN A 95 -11.60 15.52 17.71
CA ASN A 95 -11.83 14.67 18.89
C ASN A 95 -13.32 14.37 19.13
N LYS A 96 -14.22 15.33 18.81
CA LYS A 96 -15.68 15.15 18.98
C LYS A 96 -16.27 14.10 18.05
N ARG A 97 -15.62 13.83 16.92
CA ARG A 97 -16.06 12.84 15.92
C ARG A 97 -14.88 12.02 15.43
N TRP A 98 -14.09 11.52 16.37
CA TRP A 98 -12.76 10.95 16.10
C TRP A 98 -12.71 10.00 14.91
N THR A 99 -13.59 8.99 14.90
CA THR A 99 -13.62 7.95 13.85
C THR A 99 -13.92 8.52 12.47
N VAL A 100 -14.78 9.55 12.36
CA VAL A 100 -15.09 10.23 11.09
C VAL A 100 -13.84 10.88 10.50
N HIS A 101 -12.94 11.39 11.33
CA HIS A 101 -11.76 12.11 10.85
C HIS A 101 -10.53 11.23 10.65
N THR A 102 -10.44 10.10 11.35
CA THR A 102 -9.17 9.34 11.48
C THR A 102 -9.23 7.91 10.95
N ARG A 103 -10.41 7.28 10.81
CA ARG A 103 -10.50 5.89 10.30
C ARG A 103 -9.85 5.72 8.92
N VAL A 104 -9.94 6.75 8.10
CA VAL A 104 -9.42 6.77 6.73
C VAL A 104 -7.90 6.61 6.68
N PHE A 105 -7.18 7.06 7.73
CA PHE A 105 -5.73 6.89 7.81
C PHE A 105 -5.33 5.43 7.97
N LEU A 106 -6.10 4.69 8.77
CA LEU A 106 -5.91 3.25 9.00
C LEU A 106 -6.30 2.48 7.75
N GLU A 107 -7.45 2.80 7.16
CA GLU A 107 -7.95 2.18 5.95
C GLU A 107 -6.91 2.24 4.81
N ALA A 108 -6.42 3.45 4.50
CA ALA A 108 -5.39 3.62 3.49
C ALA A 108 -4.07 2.93 3.84
N PHE A 109 -3.64 3.02 5.10
CA PHE A 109 -2.42 2.36 5.56
C PHE A 109 -2.50 0.84 5.41
N PHE A 110 -3.59 0.20 5.85
CA PHE A 110 -3.75 -1.24 5.78
C PHE A 110 -3.85 -1.74 4.33
N HIS A 111 -4.56 -1.03 3.46
CA HIS A 111 -4.60 -1.36 2.04
C HIS A 111 -3.23 -1.22 1.38
N ALA A 112 -2.51 -0.12 1.62
CA ALA A 112 -1.16 0.08 1.09
C ALA A 112 -0.19 -0.98 1.60
N LYS A 113 -0.21 -1.27 2.92
CA LYS A 113 0.60 -2.31 3.56
C LYS A 113 0.31 -3.69 2.95
N PHE A 114 -0.95 -4.04 2.75
CA PHE A 114 -1.32 -5.30 2.11
C PHE A 114 -0.69 -5.44 0.72
N PHE A 115 -0.74 -4.40 -0.11
CA PHE A 115 -0.10 -4.46 -1.43
C PHE A 115 1.42 -4.55 -1.35
N LEU A 116 2.06 -3.87 -0.39
CA LEU A 116 3.49 -4.02 -0.14
C LEU A 116 3.84 -5.45 0.28
N GLU A 117 3.06 -6.05 1.18
CA GLU A 117 3.23 -7.45 1.59
C GLU A 117 3.14 -8.40 0.40
N MET A 118 2.14 -8.20 -0.48
CA MET A 118 2.01 -9.02 -1.68
C MET A 118 3.20 -8.81 -2.63
N ALA A 119 3.67 -7.58 -2.81
CA ALA A 119 4.82 -7.29 -3.66
C ALA A 119 6.10 -7.98 -3.13
N VAL A 120 6.38 -7.86 -1.83
CA VAL A 120 7.53 -8.52 -1.20
C VAL A 120 7.42 -10.03 -1.28
N LYS A 121 6.24 -10.58 -0.99
CA LYS A 121 6.00 -12.04 -1.04
C LYS A 121 6.23 -12.59 -2.44
N TYR A 122 5.52 -12.08 -3.44
CA TYR A 122 5.57 -12.65 -4.79
C TYR A 122 6.84 -12.28 -5.55
N GLY A 123 7.47 -11.15 -5.23
CA GLY A 123 8.82 -10.83 -5.72
C GLY A 123 9.86 -11.86 -5.32
N LYS A 124 9.70 -12.50 -4.16
CA LYS A 124 10.58 -13.58 -3.69
C LYS A 124 10.18 -14.95 -4.23
N GLU A 125 8.88 -15.25 -4.24
CA GLU A 125 8.36 -16.59 -4.51
C GLU A 125 8.21 -16.91 -6.00
N LEU A 126 7.85 -15.93 -6.85
CA LEU A 126 7.60 -16.17 -8.27
C LEU A 126 8.90 -16.11 -9.07
N ARG A 127 9.08 -17.07 -9.98
CA ARG A 127 10.15 -17.06 -11.00
C ARG A 127 9.69 -16.48 -12.34
N ALA A 128 8.39 -16.57 -12.61
CA ALA A 128 7.72 -16.05 -13.80
C ALA A 128 6.23 -15.83 -13.47
N SER A 129 5.50 -15.09 -14.30
CA SER A 129 4.05 -14.93 -14.14
C SER A 129 3.35 -16.30 -14.14
N PRO A 130 2.58 -16.65 -13.09
CA PRO A 130 2.05 -17.99 -12.93
C PRO A 130 0.80 -18.20 -13.80
N THR A 131 0.66 -19.41 -14.38
CA THR A 131 -0.53 -19.81 -15.16
C THR A 131 -1.79 -19.91 -14.29
N THR A 132 -1.63 -20.30 -13.03
CA THR A 132 -2.69 -20.24 -12.00
C THR A 132 -2.36 -19.08 -11.06
N LEU A 133 -3.19 -18.06 -11.02
CA LEU A 133 -2.90 -16.83 -10.28
C LEU A 133 -3.27 -16.97 -8.81
N PRO A 134 -2.28 -16.92 -7.89
CA PRO A 134 -2.58 -16.78 -6.48
C PRO A 134 -3.30 -15.46 -6.23
N SER A 135 -4.30 -15.44 -5.33
CA SER A 135 -5.15 -14.26 -5.12
C SER A 135 -4.38 -12.99 -4.77
N GLY A 136 -3.26 -13.11 -4.04
CA GLY A 136 -2.43 -11.95 -3.71
C GLY A 136 -1.67 -11.37 -4.91
N TRP A 137 -1.25 -12.21 -5.85
CA TRP A 137 -0.67 -11.74 -7.11
C TRP A 137 -1.75 -11.13 -8.00
N ALA A 138 -2.94 -11.76 -8.07
CA ALA A 138 -4.09 -11.17 -8.74
C ALA A 138 -4.47 -9.80 -8.16
N ALA A 139 -4.36 -9.61 -6.84
CA ALA A 139 -4.62 -8.32 -6.21
C ALA A 139 -3.62 -7.25 -6.68
N LEU A 140 -2.33 -7.56 -6.82
CA LEU A 140 -1.36 -6.64 -7.41
C LEU A 140 -1.73 -6.30 -8.85
N LEU A 141 -2.12 -7.28 -9.67
CA LEU A 141 -2.56 -7.00 -11.05
C LEU A 141 -3.77 -6.03 -11.07
N CYS A 142 -4.74 -6.21 -10.16
CA CYS A 142 -5.85 -5.26 -10.00
C CYS A 142 -5.37 -3.88 -9.53
N LEU A 143 -4.38 -3.80 -8.63
CA LEU A 143 -3.80 -2.51 -8.20
C LEU A 143 -3.29 -1.70 -9.40
N TYR A 144 -2.65 -2.33 -10.39
CA TYR A 144 -2.11 -1.63 -11.56
C TYR A 144 -3.06 -1.62 -12.79
N ASN A 145 -4.36 -1.90 -12.60
CA ASN A 145 -5.36 -2.02 -13.67
C ASN A 145 -4.95 -2.99 -14.81
N LEU A 146 -4.25 -4.06 -14.48
CA LEU A 146 -3.90 -5.13 -15.42
C LEU A 146 -4.99 -6.20 -15.50
N ARG A 147 -6.03 -6.10 -14.67
CA ARG A 147 -7.19 -6.97 -14.58
C ARG A 147 -8.46 -6.22 -14.25
#